data_AF-A0AAN0VD00-F1
#
_entry.id   AF-A0AAN0VD00-F1
#
_cell.length_a   1.000
_cell.length_b   1.000
_cell.length_c   1.000
_cell.angle_alpha   90.00
_cell.angle_beta   90.00
_cell.angle_gamma   90.00
#
_symmetry.space_group_name_H-M   'P 1'
#
loop_
_entity.id
_entity.type
_entity.pdbx_description
1 polymer ?
#
loop_
_entity_poly.entity_id
_entity_poly.type
_entity_poly.pdbx_seq_one_letter_code
_entity_poly.pdbx_strand_id
1 'polypeptide(L)'
;MTNPNQAVAVSTEGRVPADWKAPDFYQPLDLLRAKLAFQFGDFAHLVLSQFEKAKTAYMGRDLSQAQFPRTGEEAMIELEVRAQTLQWVVEMAGLTGKAVDYAANRYHEDTAFLLVYSMPNEDGLQTFRCGGGSPGAALAQFAQQNPDRVQLVQEIFVDKRSLQPEAA
;
A
#
# COMPACT_ATOMS: atom_id res chain seq x y z
N MET A 1 29.61 -17.98 -6.18
CA MET A 1 29.48 -17.96 -4.72
C MET A 1 28.49 -16.85 -4.39
N THR A 2 27.24 -17.22 -4.12
CA THR A 2 26.19 -16.29 -3.73
C THR A 2 26.31 -15.99 -2.23
N ASN A 3 26.27 -14.72 -1.88
CA ASN A 3 26.41 -14.25 -0.51
C ASN A 3 25.16 -14.68 0.29
N PRO A 4 25.28 -15.46 1.38
CA PRO A 4 24.13 -15.96 2.15
C PRO A 4 23.36 -14.86 2.89
N ASN A 5 23.88 -13.62 2.92
CA ASN A 5 23.22 -12.45 3.52
C ASN A 5 22.37 -11.62 2.55
N GLN A 6 22.28 -12.00 1.27
CA GLN A 6 21.17 -11.50 0.45
C GLN A 6 19.92 -12.29 0.84
N ALA A 7 19.26 -11.85 1.92
CA ALA A 7 17.89 -12.25 2.23
C ALA A 7 16.94 -11.64 1.18
N VAL A 8 17.09 -12.05 -0.09
CA VAL A 8 16.00 -11.95 -1.04
C VAL A 8 14.84 -12.65 -0.36
N ALA A 9 13.74 -11.95 -0.15
CA ALA A 9 12.55 -12.54 0.45
C ALA A 9 12.05 -13.67 -0.46
N VAL A 10 12.54 -14.88 -0.20
CA VAL A 10 12.16 -16.08 -0.94
C VAL A 10 10.68 -16.30 -0.69
N SER A 11 9.92 -16.45 -1.78
CA SER A 11 8.51 -16.81 -1.66
C SER A 11 8.39 -18.19 -1.03
N THR A 12 7.77 -18.27 0.14
CA THR A 12 7.54 -19.54 0.83
C THR A 12 6.09 -19.66 1.27
N GLU A 13 5.46 -20.76 0.87
CA GLU A 13 4.15 -21.19 1.35
C GLU A 13 4.28 -22.05 2.60
N GLY A 14 3.32 -21.92 3.51
CA GLY A 14 3.24 -22.71 4.73
C GLY A 14 1.79 -22.84 5.18
N ARG A 15 1.51 -23.89 5.96
CA ARG A 15 0.19 -24.15 6.54
C ARG A 15 0.25 -23.96 8.05
N VAL A 16 -0.72 -23.24 8.60
CA VAL A 16 -0.88 -23.04 10.04
C VAL A 16 -2.29 -23.43 10.50
N PRO A 17 -2.49 -23.77 11.78
CA PRO A 17 -3.80 -24.05 12.35
C PRO A 17 -4.79 -22.89 12.16
N ALA A 18 -6.10 -23.17 12.18
CA ALA A 18 -7.14 -22.16 11.98
C ALA A 18 -7.19 -21.09 13.09
N ASP A 19 -6.70 -21.42 14.29
CA ASP A 19 -6.59 -20.53 15.46
C ASP A 19 -5.21 -19.86 15.58
N TRP A 20 -4.36 -20.00 14.55
CA TRP A 20 -3.04 -19.39 14.53
C TRP A 20 -3.13 -17.88 14.68
N LYS A 21 -2.18 -17.32 15.45
CA LYS A 21 -2.01 -15.89 15.62
C LYS A 21 -0.62 -15.50 15.16
N ALA A 22 -0.56 -14.37 14.44
CA ALA A 22 0.70 -13.80 14.04
C ALA A 22 1.57 -13.49 15.27
N PRO A 23 2.83 -13.97 15.31
CA PRO A 23 3.79 -13.56 16.33
C PRO A 23 3.92 -12.03 16.42
N ASP A 24 4.28 -11.52 17.59
CA ASP A 24 4.34 -10.07 17.86
C ASP A 24 5.29 -9.28 16.94
N PHE A 25 6.25 -9.95 16.29
CA PHE A 25 7.14 -9.30 15.32
C PHE A 25 6.48 -9.05 13.96
N TYR A 26 5.31 -9.62 13.69
CA TYR A 26 4.48 -9.24 12.55
C TYR A 26 3.53 -8.12 12.95
N GLN A 27 3.56 -7.03 12.18
CA GLN A 27 2.62 -5.93 12.34
C GLN A 27 1.51 -6.05 11.29
N PRO A 28 0.22 -6.08 11.69
CA PRO A 28 -0.88 -6.10 10.75
C PRO A 28 -0.92 -4.79 9.95
N LEU A 29 -1.23 -4.92 8.67
CA LEU A 29 -1.40 -3.81 7.75
C LEU A 29 -2.87 -3.74 7.28
N ASP A 30 -3.28 -2.57 6.79
CA ASP A 30 -4.61 -2.37 6.24
C ASP A 30 -4.74 -3.12 4.90
N LEU A 31 -5.44 -4.25 4.92
CA LEU A 31 -5.64 -5.09 3.74
C LEU A 31 -6.42 -4.37 2.63
N LEU A 32 -7.40 -3.53 2.99
CA LEU A 32 -8.17 -2.80 2.00
C LEU A 32 -7.27 -1.84 1.22
N ARG A 33 -6.40 -1.09 1.93
CA ARG A 33 -5.42 -0.22 1.28
C ARG A 33 -4.42 -1.01 0.44
N ALA A 34 -3.95 -2.16 0.92
CA ALA A 34 -3.06 -3.02 0.15
C ALA A 34 -3.72 -3.50 -1.16
N LYS A 35 -4.99 -3.93 -1.10
CA LYS A 35 -5.77 -4.36 -2.28
C LYS A 35 -6.02 -3.20 -3.25
N LEU A 36 -6.31 -2.00 -2.76
CA LEU A 36 -6.45 -0.80 -3.58
C LEU A 36 -5.11 -0.41 -4.24
N ALA A 37 -4.00 -0.48 -3.50
CA ALA A 37 -2.66 -0.25 -4.05
C ALA A 37 -2.28 -1.30 -5.11
N PHE A 38 -2.68 -2.57 -4.92
CA PHE A 38 -2.53 -3.61 -5.92
C PHE A 38 -3.39 -3.35 -7.18
N GLN A 39 -4.65 -2.94 -7.00
CA GLN A 39 -5.58 -2.70 -8.11
C GLN A 39 -5.22 -1.47 -8.94
N PHE A 40 -4.85 -0.37 -8.28
CA PHE A 40 -4.58 0.90 -8.94
C PHE A 40 -3.09 1.16 -9.19
N GLY A 41 -2.20 0.37 -8.60
CA GLY A 41 -0.76 0.64 -8.62
C GLY A 41 -0.45 2.03 -8.05
N ASP A 42 0.51 2.71 -8.68
CA ASP A 42 0.94 4.06 -8.30
C ASP A 42 -0.14 5.14 -8.47
N PHE A 43 -1.22 4.85 -9.22
CA PHE A 43 -2.30 5.82 -9.43
C PHE A 43 -2.94 6.25 -8.10
N ALA A 44 -3.11 5.33 -7.15
CA ALA A 44 -3.66 5.66 -5.83
C ALA A 44 -2.78 6.66 -5.07
N HIS A 45 -1.46 6.44 -5.08
CA HIS A 45 -0.49 7.35 -4.47
C HIS A 45 -0.50 8.72 -5.16
N LEU A 46 -0.53 8.75 -6.50
CA LEU A 46 -0.51 9.99 -7.29
C LEU A 46 -1.77 10.83 -7.05
N VAL A 47 -2.96 10.22 -7.10
CA VAL A 47 -4.24 10.93 -6.89
C VAL A 47 -4.31 11.51 -5.48
N LEU A 48 -4.00 10.70 -4.45
CA LEU A 48 -4.00 11.19 -3.07
C LEU A 48 -2.96 12.28 -2.85
N SER A 49 -1.77 12.17 -3.46
CA SER A 49 -0.75 13.22 -3.36
C SER A 49 -1.22 14.54 -3.96
N GLN A 50 -1.92 14.50 -5.10
CA GLN A 50 -2.48 15.71 -5.72
C GLN A 50 -3.62 16.30 -4.89
N PHE A 51 -4.48 15.45 -4.34
CA PHE A 51 -5.53 15.86 -3.43
C PHE A 51 -4.98 16.53 -2.17
N GLU A 52 -4.02 15.90 -1.49
CA GLU A 52 -3.38 16.44 -0.29
C GLU A 52 -2.72 17.79 -0.56
N LYS A 53 -2.02 17.93 -1.70
CA LYS A 53 -1.42 19.20 -2.14
C LYS A 53 -2.47 20.28 -2.39
N ALA A 54 -3.51 19.97 -3.17
CA ALA A 54 -4.57 20.92 -3.50
C ALA A 54 -5.35 21.36 -2.25
N LYS A 55 -5.66 20.42 -1.35
CA LYS A 55 -6.33 20.70 -0.08
C LYS A 55 -5.49 21.59 0.83
N THR A 56 -4.20 21.29 0.96
CA THR A 56 -3.27 22.10 1.76
C THR A 56 -3.15 23.51 1.19
N ALA A 57 -2.98 23.63 -0.12
CA ALA A 57 -2.93 24.91 -0.81
C ALA A 57 -4.22 25.73 -0.61
N TYR A 58 -5.39 25.10 -0.75
CA TYR A 58 -6.68 25.76 -0.53
C TYR A 58 -6.83 26.27 0.90
N MET A 59 -6.54 25.42 1.90
CA MET A 59 -6.62 25.79 3.32
C MET A 59 -5.61 26.89 3.69
N GLY A 60 -4.42 26.87 3.10
CA GLY A 60 -3.38 27.87 3.29
C GLY A 60 -3.55 29.13 2.45
N ARG A 61 -4.54 29.17 1.55
CA ARG A 61 -4.69 30.21 0.51
C ARG A 61 -3.39 30.43 -0.30
N ASP A 62 -2.66 29.35 -0.55
CA ASP A 62 -1.39 29.36 -1.24
C ASP A 62 -1.57 29.10 -2.74
N LEU A 63 -1.33 30.14 -3.54
CA LEU A 63 -1.40 30.08 -5.00
C LEU A 63 -0.03 29.81 -5.66
N SER A 64 1.04 29.65 -4.88
CA SER A 64 2.41 29.50 -5.41
C SER A 64 2.65 28.16 -6.13
N GLN A 65 1.86 27.14 -5.80
CA GLN A 65 2.04 25.76 -6.26
C GLN A 65 1.39 25.45 -7.62
N ALA A 66 0.61 26.38 -8.20
CA ALA A 66 -0.04 26.18 -9.48
C ALA A 66 -0.08 27.49 -10.29
N GLN A 67 0.17 27.38 -11.60
CA GLN A 67 -0.09 28.48 -12.52
C GLN A 67 -1.59 28.54 -12.77
N PHE A 68 -2.25 29.50 -12.13
CA PHE A 68 -3.64 29.80 -12.40
C PHE A 68 -3.72 30.76 -13.60
N PRO A 69 -4.60 30.52 -14.58
CA PRO A 69 -4.85 31.46 -15.67
C PRO A 69 -5.48 32.77 -15.18
N ARG A 70 -6.08 32.75 -13.98
CA ARG A 70 -6.71 33.89 -13.32
C ARG A 70 -5.90 34.31 -12.09
N THR A 71 -6.18 35.50 -11.55
CA THR A 71 -5.47 36.05 -10.37
C THR A 71 -6.45 36.43 -9.26
N GLY A 72 -5.96 36.54 -8.03
CA GLY A 72 -6.78 36.99 -6.89
C GLY A 72 -7.89 36.01 -6.51
N GLU A 73 -9.11 36.53 -6.33
CA GLU A 73 -10.28 35.76 -5.88
C GLU A 73 -10.69 34.67 -6.87
N GLU A 74 -10.58 34.93 -8.16
CA GLU A 74 -10.90 33.95 -9.20
C GLU A 74 -9.97 32.73 -9.16
N ALA A 75 -8.69 32.95 -8.86
CA ALA A 75 -7.72 31.87 -8.66
C ALA A 75 -8.04 31.03 -7.41
N MET A 76 -8.57 31.68 -6.36
CA MET A 76 -9.01 30.98 -5.16
C MET A 76 -10.24 30.10 -5.42
N ILE A 77 -11.20 30.55 -6.23
CA ILE A 77 -12.35 29.74 -6.65
C ILE A 77 -11.88 28.54 -7.48
N GLU A 78 -10.94 28.75 -8.41
CA GLU A 78 -10.38 27.66 -9.22
C GLU A 78 -9.66 26.61 -8.35
N LEU A 79 -8.90 27.05 -7.34
CA LEU A 79 -8.26 26.16 -6.39
C LEU A 79 -9.28 25.39 -5.53
N GLU A 80 -10.36 26.03 -5.11
CA GLU A 80 -11.47 25.38 -4.41
C GLU A 80 -12.11 24.27 -5.26
N VAL A 81 -12.50 24.60 -6.50
CA VAL A 81 -13.10 23.65 -7.44
C VAL A 81 -12.16 22.47 -7.70
N ARG A 82 -10.85 22.74 -7.84
CA ARG A 82 -9.84 21.68 -8.00
C ARG A 82 -9.78 20.77 -6.76
N ALA A 83 -9.74 21.33 -5.55
CA ALA A 83 -9.70 20.55 -4.32
C ALA A 83 -10.97 19.70 -4.15
N GLN A 84 -12.15 20.26 -4.42
CA GLN A 84 -13.43 19.54 -4.36
C GLN A 84 -13.54 18.43 -5.42
N THR A 85 -13.07 18.69 -6.64
CA THR A 85 -13.05 17.68 -7.71
C THR A 85 -12.14 16.52 -7.34
N LEU A 86 -10.95 16.80 -6.81
CA LEU A 86 -10.02 15.76 -6.36
C LEU A 86 -10.57 14.99 -5.16
N GLN A 87 -11.26 15.67 -4.23
CA GLN A 87 -11.98 14.99 -3.14
C GLN A 87 -12.99 13.99 -3.67
N TRP A 88 -13.82 14.41 -4.63
CA TRP A 88 -14.81 13.52 -5.24
C TRP A 88 -14.16 12.31 -5.91
N VAL A 89 -13.05 12.49 -6.63
CA VAL A 89 -12.29 11.37 -7.23
C VAL A 89 -11.77 10.41 -6.16
N VAL A 90 -11.20 10.92 -5.06
CA VAL A 90 -10.70 10.11 -3.93
C VAL A 90 -11.84 9.29 -3.30
N GLU A 91 -13.00 9.91 -3.07
CA GLU A 91 -14.18 9.28 -2.51
C GLU A 91 -14.75 8.20 -3.44
N MET A 92 -14.89 8.49 -4.74
CA MET A 92 -15.37 7.54 -5.74
C MET A 92 -14.44 6.36 -5.95
N ALA A 93 -13.13 6.55 -5.79
CA ALA A 93 -12.14 5.48 -5.85
C ALA A 93 -12.04 4.68 -4.53
N GLY A 94 -12.75 5.10 -3.47
CA GLY A 94 -12.69 4.46 -2.16
C GLY A 94 -11.32 4.58 -1.47
N LEU A 95 -10.51 5.56 -1.86
CA LEU A 95 -9.17 5.77 -1.30
C LEU A 95 -9.29 6.40 0.10
N THR A 96 -8.52 5.90 1.06
CA THR A 96 -8.56 6.34 2.46
C THR A 96 -7.15 6.49 3.04
N GLY A 97 -6.99 7.25 4.11
CA GLY A 97 -5.67 7.46 4.72
C GLY A 97 -4.83 8.48 3.95
N LYS A 98 -3.51 8.29 3.96
CA LYS A 98 -2.56 9.24 3.36
C LYS A 98 -1.94 8.70 2.08
N ALA A 99 -1.48 9.58 1.20
CA ALA A 99 -0.80 9.19 -0.04
C ALA A 99 0.39 8.23 0.20
N VAL A 100 1.18 8.48 1.26
CA VAL A 100 2.32 7.63 1.65
C VAL A 100 1.91 6.19 1.96
N ASP A 101 0.65 5.94 2.32
CA ASP A 101 0.19 4.58 2.60
C ASP A 101 0.17 3.69 1.35
N TYR A 102 0.09 4.30 0.17
CA TYR A 102 0.00 3.66 -1.14
C TYR A 102 1.31 3.71 -1.94
N ALA A 103 2.39 4.30 -1.39
CA ALA A 103 3.64 4.43 -2.12
C ALA A 103 4.26 3.05 -2.42
N ALA A 104 4.67 2.82 -3.67
CA ALA A 104 5.29 1.56 -4.10
C ALA A 104 6.62 1.26 -3.39
N ASN A 105 7.33 2.29 -2.95
CA ASN A 105 8.60 2.22 -2.23
C ASN A 105 8.46 2.64 -0.75
N ARG A 106 7.28 2.40 -0.15
CA ARG A 106 7.02 2.72 1.25
C ARG A 106 8.02 2.03 2.20
N TYR A 107 8.46 0.85 1.84
CA TYR A 107 9.45 0.05 2.57
C TYR A 107 10.64 -0.27 1.66
N HIS A 108 11.75 -0.70 2.25
CA HIS A 108 12.89 -1.21 1.48
C HIS A 108 12.48 -2.47 0.70
N GLU A 109 13.10 -2.70 -0.46
CA GLU A 109 12.72 -3.79 -1.37
C GLU A 109 12.81 -5.19 -0.72
N ASP A 110 13.74 -5.35 0.23
CA ASP A 110 14.01 -6.55 1.03
C ASP A 110 13.04 -6.73 2.21
N THR A 111 12.15 -5.76 2.46
CA THR A 111 11.14 -5.87 3.51
C THR A 111 10.23 -7.07 3.25
N ALA A 112 10.12 -7.95 4.25
CA ALA A 112 9.33 -9.15 4.17
C ALA A 112 7.89 -8.90 4.62
N PHE A 113 6.96 -9.43 3.83
CA PHE A 113 5.54 -9.45 4.10
C PHE A 113 5.05 -10.88 4.29
N LEU A 114 3.99 -11.02 5.09
CA LEU A 114 3.27 -12.27 5.28
C LEU A 114 1.81 -12.05 4.88
N LEU A 115 1.33 -12.83 3.91
CA LEU A 115 -0.06 -12.88 3.52
C LEU A 115 -0.70 -14.12 4.14
N VAL A 116 -1.89 -13.97 4.70
CA VAL A 116 -2.68 -15.07 5.27
C VAL A 116 -3.96 -15.20 4.46
N TYR A 117 -4.27 -16.42 4.02
CA TYR A 117 -5.44 -16.75 3.22
C TYR A 117 -5.98 -18.13 3.62
N SER A 118 -7.25 -18.42 3.31
CA SER A 118 -7.82 -19.76 3.49
C SER A 118 -8.29 -20.30 2.16
N MET A 119 -8.09 -21.59 1.93
CA MET A 119 -8.61 -22.26 0.74
C MET A 119 -10.02 -22.82 1.03
N PRO A 120 -10.96 -22.73 0.08
CA PRO A 120 -12.22 -23.44 0.19
C PRO A 120 -11.96 -24.94 0.38
N ASN A 121 -12.61 -25.56 1.37
CA ASN A 121 -12.51 -26.98 1.72
C ASN A 121 -11.20 -27.42 2.43
N GLU A 122 -10.39 -26.49 2.93
CA GLU A 122 -9.25 -26.82 3.79
C GLU A 122 -9.48 -26.36 5.23
N ASP A 123 -9.33 -27.28 6.18
CA ASP A 123 -9.29 -26.94 7.60
C ASP A 123 -7.90 -26.38 7.94
N GLY A 124 -7.71 -25.08 7.75
CA GLY A 124 -6.48 -24.37 8.11
C GLY A 124 -6.27 -23.06 7.38
N LEU A 125 -5.34 -22.27 7.91
CA LEU A 125 -4.86 -21.05 7.24
C LEU A 125 -3.60 -21.39 6.45
N GLN A 126 -3.49 -20.77 5.29
CA GLN A 126 -2.31 -20.78 4.45
C GLN A 126 -1.59 -19.44 4.62
N THR A 127 -0.27 -19.51 4.65
CA THR A 127 0.60 -18.34 4.77
C THR A 127 1.52 -18.29 3.57
N PHE A 128 1.70 -17.10 3.01
CA PHE A 128 2.65 -16.83 1.94
C PHE A 128 3.56 -15.69 2.37
N ARG A 129 4.86 -15.97 2.47
CA ARG A 129 5.87 -14.93 2.75
C ARG A 129 6.47 -14.43 1.44
N CYS A 130 6.65 -13.14 1.28
CA CYS A 130 7.29 -12.54 0.10
C CYS A 130 7.95 -11.19 0.40
N GLY A 131 8.64 -10.63 -0.60
CA GLY A 131 9.16 -9.26 -0.56
C GLY A 131 8.24 -8.31 -1.32
N GLY A 132 8.74 -7.11 -1.63
CA GLY A 132 8.09 -6.25 -2.61
C GLY A 132 8.13 -4.75 -2.33
N GLY A 133 8.77 -4.28 -1.26
CA GLY A 133 8.88 -2.84 -0.95
C GLY A 133 7.55 -2.13 -0.60
N SER A 134 6.39 -2.73 -0.88
CA SER A 134 5.08 -2.23 -0.46
C SER A 134 4.05 -3.36 -0.32
N PRO A 135 2.96 -3.13 0.44
CA PRO A 135 1.90 -4.12 0.60
C PRO A 135 1.19 -4.46 -0.72
N GLY A 136 1.04 -3.49 -1.62
CA GLY A 136 0.44 -3.71 -2.95
C GLY A 136 1.34 -4.57 -3.85
N ALA A 137 2.65 -4.36 -3.80
CA ALA A 137 3.61 -5.18 -4.53
C ALA A 137 3.72 -6.61 -3.97
N ALA A 138 3.63 -6.78 -2.64
CA ALA A 138 3.56 -8.10 -2.01
C ALA A 138 2.34 -8.90 -2.50
N LEU A 139 1.19 -8.25 -2.63
CA LEU A 139 -0.01 -8.84 -3.26
C LEU A 139 0.19 -9.15 -4.75
N ALA A 140 0.87 -8.27 -5.50
CA ALA A 140 1.20 -8.54 -6.90
C ALA A 140 2.09 -9.77 -7.06
N GLN A 141 3.12 -9.92 -6.20
CA GLN A 141 3.99 -11.09 -6.20
C GLN A 141 3.22 -12.37 -5.83
N PHE A 142 2.32 -12.30 -4.85
CA PHE A 142 1.43 -13.41 -4.53
C PHE A 142 0.54 -13.77 -5.73
N ALA A 143 -0.11 -12.79 -6.37
CA ALA A 143 -0.99 -13.00 -7.52
C ALA A 143 -0.27 -13.58 -8.75
N GLN A 144 1.03 -13.29 -8.94
CA GLN A 144 1.82 -13.91 -10.00
C GLN A 144 1.96 -15.43 -9.84
N GLN A 145 2.08 -15.91 -8.59
CA GLN A 145 2.22 -17.33 -8.28
C GLN A 145 0.87 -18.02 -8.02
N ASN A 146 -0.11 -17.23 -7.55
CA ASN A 146 -1.42 -17.69 -7.08
C ASN A 146 -2.56 -16.79 -7.60
N PRO A 147 -2.75 -16.67 -8.93
CA PRO A 147 -3.66 -15.69 -9.53
C PRO A 147 -5.11 -15.84 -9.04
N ASP A 148 -5.59 -17.08 -8.88
CA ASP A 148 -6.96 -17.37 -8.46
C ASP A 148 -7.18 -17.20 -6.94
N ARG A 149 -6.11 -16.97 -6.17
CA ARG A 149 -6.16 -16.97 -4.69
C ARG A 149 -5.99 -15.57 -4.08
N VAL A 150 -5.60 -14.55 -4.86
CA VAL A 150 -5.39 -13.18 -4.34
C VAL A 150 -6.62 -12.61 -3.62
N GLN A 151 -7.82 -12.97 -4.09
CA GLN A 151 -9.08 -12.56 -3.47
C GLN A 151 -9.33 -13.23 -2.11
N LEU A 152 -8.71 -14.39 -1.86
CA LEU A 152 -8.83 -15.17 -0.63
C LEU A 152 -7.91 -14.67 0.49
N VAL A 153 -7.04 -13.69 0.22
CA VAL A 153 -6.20 -13.06 1.26
C VAL A 153 -7.10 -12.32 2.24
N GLN A 154 -6.93 -12.66 3.52
CA GLN A 154 -7.70 -12.18 4.66
C GLN A 154 -6.90 -11.22 5.53
N GLU A 155 -5.59 -11.42 5.61
CA GLU A 155 -4.70 -10.55 6.38
C GLU A 155 -3.35 -10.39 5.67
N ILE A 156 -2.71 -9.25 5.91
CA ILE A 156 -1.36 -8.96 5.45
C ILE A 156 -0.58 -8.31 6.60
N PHE A 157 0.65 -8.76 6.77
CA PHE A 157 1.55 -8.29 7.80
C PHE A 157 2.89 -7.87 7.20
N VAL A 158 3.56 -6.94 7.88
CA VAL A 158 4.98 -6.65 7.66
C VAL A 158 5.80 -7.29 8.79
N ASP A 159 6.92 -7.93 8.45
CA ASP A 159 7.88 -8.43 9.43
C ASP A 159 8.71 -7.24 9.96
N LYS A 160 8.48 -6.85 11.22
CA LYS A 160 9.20 -5.71 11.83
C LYS A 160 10.71 -5.91 11.86
N ARG A 161 11.18 -7.15 11.81
CA ARG A 161 12.62 -7.46 11.82
C ARG A 161 13.29 -7.11 10.50
N SER A 162 12.55 -7.13 9.39
CA SER A 162 13.07 -6.69 8.09
C SER A 162 12.98 -5.18 7.86
N LEU A 163 12.47 -4.42 8.83
CA LEU A 163 12.42 -2.96 8.75
C LEU A 163 13.70 -2.29 9.25
N GLN A 164 14.59 -3.05 9.90
CA GLN A 164 15.86 -2.52 10.36
C GLN A 164 16.86 -2.61 9.21
N PRO A 165 17.46 -1.50 8.77
CA PRO A 165 18.62 -1.59 7.89
C PRO A 165 19.70 -2.38 8.62
N GLU A 166 20.38 -3.29 7.90
CA GLU A 166 21.59 -3.95 8.41
C GLU A 166 22.48 -2.89 9.06
N ALA A 167 22.86 -3.11 10.32
CA ALA A 167 23.89 -2.30 10.95
C ALA A 167 25.16 -2.46 10.11
N ALA A 168 25.57 -1.37 9.45
CA ALA A 168 26.81 -1.29 8.68
C ALA A 168 28.05 -1.50 9.58
#